data_AF-A0A7K4K6K0-F1
#
_entry.id   AF-A0A7K4K6K0-F1
#
_cell.length_a   1.000
_cell.length_b   1.000
_cell.length_c   1.000
_cell.angle_alpha   90.00
_cell.angle_beta   90.00
_cell.angle_gamma   90.00
#
_symmetry.space_group_name_H-M   'P 1'
#
loop_
_entity.id
_entity.type
_entity.pdbx_description
1 polymer ?
#
loop_
_entity_poly.entity_id
_entity_poly.type
_entity_poly.pdbx_seq_one_letter_code
_entity_poly.pdbx_strand_id
1 'polypeptide(L)'
;EMPPLELVKTLAGVWRELPVSEKQVYEEAGQADWQKYREDVAKYNAQLTPAEAAALKEERQRRTLRRRLRQKKRELTALGKPKKPRHAFNIFVAENYPEGQGSSPTAKLKNLYDKWQKLPSSQKQTYLQLSEDDKVRYENEMKSWEAKMVELGREDLLRSTTKKAKKKKEETVKKSKAAKTSSHEALAKLKLKKHEE
;
A
#
# COMPACT_ATOMS: atom_id res chain seq x y z
N GLU A 1 -34.08 6.27 15.45
CA GLU A 1 -33.74 6.47 14.02
C GLU A 1 -33.00 5.24 13.50
N MET A 2 -33.34 4.78 12.29
CA MET A 2 -32.72 3.57 11.72
C MET A 2 -31.30 3.89 11.22
N PRO A 3 -30.28 3.04 11.45
CA PRO A 3 -28.95 3.26 10.94
C PRO A 3 -28.93 3.35 9.39
N PRO A 4 -28.12 4.24 8.79
CA PRO A 4 -28.11 4.43 7.33
C PRO A 4 -27.87 3.15 6.53
N LEU A 5 -27.05 2.22 7.05
CA LEU A 5 -26.79 0.93 6.40
C LEU A 5 -28.03 0.02 6.39
N GLU A 6 -28.80 0.02 7.48
CA GLU A 6 -30.02 -0.78 7.56
C GLU A 6 -31.12 -0.16 6.70
N LEU A 7 -31.21 1.17 6.63
CA LEU A 7 -32.12 1.86 5.72
C LEU A 7 -31.82 1.52 4.25
N VAL A 8 -30.55 1.52 3.83
CA VAL A 8 -30.20 1.17 2.45
C VAL A 8 -30.54 -0.30 2.16
N LYS A 9 -30.34 -1.21 3.12
CA LYS A 9 -30.70 -2.63 2.95
C LYS A 9 -32.21 -2.82 2.81
N THR A 10 -33.02 -2.12 3.62
CA THR A 10 -34.49 -2.22 3.53
C THR A 10 -34.99 -1.64 2.21
N LEU A 11 -34.50 -0.47 1.80
CA LEU A 11 -34.82 0.13 0.50
C LEU A 11 -34.45 -0.78 -0.68
N ALA A 12 -33.28 -1.43 -0.62
CA ALA A 12 -32.88 -2.39 -1.65
C ALA A 12 -33.78 -3.64 -1.67
N GLY A 13 -34.30 -4.06 -0.52
CA GLY A 13 -35.32 -5.11 -0.41
C GLY A 13 -36.61 -4.71 -1.12
N VAL A 14 -37.17 -3.55 -0.75
CA VAL A 14 -38.39 -2.99 -1.35
C VAL A 14 -38.24 -2.84 -2.87
N TRP A 15 -37.10 -2.33 -3.33
CA TRP A 15 -36.83 -2.22 -4.77
C TRP A 15 -36.84 -3.57 -5.47
N ARG A 16 -36.33 -4.65 -4.86
CA ARG A 16 -36.37 -5.98 -5.50
C ARG A 16 -37.80 -6.50 -5.66
N GLU A 17 -38.64 -6.31 -4.65
CA GLU A 17 -40.04 -6.76 -4.62
C GLU A 17 -40.97 -5.91 -5.48
N LEU A 18 -40.58 -4.68 -5.82
CA LEU A 18 -41.39 -3.76 -6.60
C LEU A 18 -41.74 -4.35 -7.99
N PRO A 19 -43.02 -4.29 -8.42
CA PRO A 19 -43.43 -4.77 -9.75
C PRO A 19 -42.69 -4.08 -10.89
N VAL A 20 -42.52 -4.79 -12.00
CA VAL A 20 -41.81 -4.28 -13.18
C VAL A 20 -42.48 -3.01 -13.73
N SER A 21 -43.82 -2.93 -13.72
CA SER A 21 -44.58 -1.76 -14.16
C SER A 21 -44.26 -0.49 -13.36
N GLU A 22 -43.98 -0.62 -12.06
CA GLU A 22 -43.65 0.51 -11.20
C GLU A 22 -42.16 0.87 -11.31
N LYS A 23 -41.28 -0.13 -11.48
CA LYS A 23 -39.86 0.10 -11.81
C LYS A 23 -39.69 0.84 -13.13
N GLN A 24 -40.52 0.51 -14.12
CA GLN A 24 -40.49 1.08 -15.47
C GLN A 24 -40.54 2.61 -15.46
N VAL A 25 -41.35 3.21 -14.58
CA VAL A 25 -41.44 4.68 -14.44
C VAL A 25 -40.08 5.30 -14.06
N TYR A 26 -39.34 4.66 -13.15
CA TYR A 26 -38.01 5.12 -12.74
C TYR A 26 -36.96 4.86 -13.82
N GLU A 27 -37.08 3.77 -14.57
CA GLU A 27 -36.17 3.46 -15.68
C GLU A 27 -36.34 4.46 -16.83
N GLU A 28 -37.58 4.79 -17.20
CA GLU A 28 -37.89 5.80 -18.23
C GLU A 28 -37.42 7.19 -17.81
N ALA A 29 -37.67 7.57 -16.55
CA ALA A 29 -37.12 8.81 -15.99
C ALA A 29 -35.58 8.81 -16.02
N GLY A 30 -34.95 7.70 -15.65
CA GLY A 30 -33.49 7.55 -15.69
C GLY A 30 -32.91 7.63 -17.09
N GLN A 31 -33.61 7.11 -18.11
CA GLN A 31 -33.22 7.24 -19.51
C GLN A 31 -33.33 8.70 -19.99
N ALA A 32 -34.42 9.40 -19.64
CA ALA A 32 -34.59 10.81 -19.97
C ALA A 32 -33.50 11.68 -19.32
N ASP A 33 -33.22 11.45 -18.03
CA ASP A 33 -32.14 12.13 -17.30
C ASP A 33 -30.75 11.84 -17.91
N TRP A 34 -30.52 10.62 -18.39
CA TRP A 34 -29.29 10.26 -19.07
C TRP A 34 -29.08 11.03 -20.38
N GLN A 35 -30.14 11.21 -21.19
CA GLN A 35 -30.05 12.02 -22.40
C GLN A 35 -29.73 13.48 -22.07
N LYS A 36 -30.41 14.05 -21.09
CA LYS A 36 -30.15 15.41 -20.62
C LYS A 36 -28.71 15.57 -20.11
N TYR A 37 -28.25 14.64 -19.28
CA TYR A 37 -26.87 14.63 -18.78
C TYR A 37 -25.85 14.60 -19.93
N ARG A 38 -26.09 13.78 -20.95
CA ARG A 38 -25.20 13.69 -22.11
C ARG A 38 -25.12 15.00 -22.88
N GLU A 39 -26.25 15.67 -23.11
CA GLU A 39 -26.29 16.99 -23.75
C GLU A 39 -25.57 18.04 -22.90
N ASP A 40 -25.83 18.07 -21.60
CA ASP A 40 -25.21 19.02 -20.67
C ASP A 40 -23.69 18.83 -20.60
N VAL A 41 -23.22 17.58 -20.56
CA VAL A 41 -21.78 17.27 -20.62
C VAL A 41 -21.17 17.66 -21.95
N ALA A 42 -21.88 17.46 -23.08
CA ALA A 42 -21.39 17.88 -24.38
C ALA A 42 -21.25 19.41 -24.46
N LYS A 43 -22.27 20.15 -24.00
CA LYS A 43 -22.25 21.62 -23.90
C LYS A 43 -21.11 22.10 -23.00
N TYR A 44 -20.98 21.51 -21.81
CA TYR A 44 -19.91 21.83 -20.86
C TYR A 44 -18.53 21.58 -21.46
N ASN A 45 -18.30 20.42 -22.07
CA ASN A 45 -17.01 20.10 -22.67
C ASN A 45 -16.67 20.98 -23.88
N ALA A 46 -17.67 21.41 -24.66
CA ALA A 46 -17.46 22.33 -25.79
C ALA A 46 -17.08 23.75 -25.33
N GLN A 47 -17.48 24.16 -24.12
CA GLN A 47 -17.14 25.46 -23.54
C GLN A 47 -15.76 25.49 -22.87
N LEU A 48 -15.16 24.34 -22.60
CA LEU A 48 -13.86 24.27 -21.92
C LEU A 48 -12.72 24.69 -22.84
N THR A 49 -11.81 25.50 -22.29
CA THR A 49 -10.51 25.73 -22.94
C THR A 49 -9.62 24.48 -22.82
N PRO A 50 -8.66 24.27 -23.74
CA PRO A 50 -7.72 23.16 -23.63
C PRO A 50 -6.95 23.13 -22.30
N ALA A 51 -6.64 24.30 -21.74
CA ALA A 51 -5.95 24.42 -20.45
C ALA A 51 -6.83 23.97 -19.27
N GLU A 52 -8.11 24.36 -19.23
CA GLU A 52 -9.05 23.93 -18.19
C GLU A 52 -9.34 22.42 -18.30
N ALA A 53 -9.51 21.91 -19.52
CA ALA A 53 -9.70 20.48 -19.75
C ALA A 53 -8.49 19.66 -19.25
N ALA A 54 -7.27 20.14 -19.49
CA ALA A 54 -6.05 19.53 -18.97
C ALA A 54 -6.00 19.58 -17.43
N ALA A 55 -6.33 20.72 -16.82
CA ALA A 55 -6.36 20.87 -15.36
C ALA A 55 -7.40 19.93 -14.71
N LEU A 56 -8.60 19.79 -15.30
CA LEU A 56 -9.62 18.85 -14.83
C LEU A 56 -9.16 17.40 -14.93
N LYS A 57 -8.45 17.04 -16.01
CA LYS A 57 -7.88 15.70 -16.18
C LYS A 57 -6.82 15.42 -15.13
N GLU A 58 -5.92 16.37 -14.87
CA GLU A 58 -4.91 16.24 -13.82
C GLU A 58 -5.54 16.10 -12.44
N GLU A 59 -6.57 16.90 -12.12
CA GLU A 59 -7.29 16.82 -10.86
C GLU A 59 -7.98 15.46 -10.67
N ARG A 60 -8.62 14.92 -11.73
CA ARG A 60 -9.22 13.58 -11.72
C ARG A 60 -8.16 12.49 -11.47
N GLN A 61 -6.99 12.60 -12.11
CA GLN A 61 -5.88 11.69 -11.88
C GLN A 61 -5.37 11.79 -10.45
N ARG A 62 -5.15 13.01 -9.93
CA ARG A 62 -4.73 13.28 -8.56
C ARG A 62 -5.69 12.68 -7.54
N ARG A 63 -7.01 12.84 -7.74
CA ARG A 63 -8.05 12.24 -6.89
C ARG A 63 -8.00 10.71 -6.92
N THR A 64 -7.86 10.12 -8.10
CA THR A 64 -7.78 8.67 -8.28
C THR A 64 -6.53 8.09 -7.63
N LEU A 65 -5.37 8.71 -7.83
CA LEU A 65 -4.11 8.32 -7.19
C LEU A 65 -4.21 8.42 -5.67
N ARG A 66 -4.75 9.53 -5.13
CA ARG A 66 -5.00 9.68 -3.69
C ARG A 66 -5.91 8.59 -3.14
N ARG A 67 -6.99 8.22 -3.85
CA ARG A 67 -7.88 7.12 -3.46
C ARG A 67 -7.14 5.79 -3.44
N ARG A 68 -6.39 5.46 -4.51
CA ARG A 68 -5.59 4.22 -4.60
C ARG A 68 -4.55 4.13 -3.49
N LEU A 69 -3.84 5.22 -3.20
CA LEU A 69 -2.85 5.29 -2.12
C LEU A 69 -3.50 5.06 -0.74
N ARG A 70 -4.67 5.66 -0.48
CA ARG A 70 -5.42 5.45 0.77
C ARG A 70 -5.89 4.00 0.91
N GLN A 71 -6.43 3.40 -0.15
CA GLN A 71 -6.87 2.01 -0.15
C GLN A 71 -5.70 1.06 0.12
N LYS A 72 -4.58 1.24 -0.59
CA LYS A 72 -3.36 0.48 -0.36
C LYS A 72 -2.85 0.65 1.07
N LYS A 73 -2.87 1.86 1.62
CA LYS A 73 -2.49 2.09 3.03
C LYS A 73 -3.40 1.33 4.00
N ARG A 74 -4.72 1.38 3.80
CA ARG A 74 -5.69 0.64 4.64
C ARG A 74 -5.46 -0.86 4.57
N GLU A 75 -5.24 -1.41 3.39
CA GLU A 75 -4.92 -2.83 3.19
C GLU A 75 -3.64 -3.22 3.94
N LEU A 76 -2.56 -2.46 3.78
CA LEU A 76 -1.30 -2.73 4.50
C LEU A 76 -1.47 -2.63 6.02
N THR A 77 -2.29 -1.69 6.51
CA THR A 77 -2.61 -1.59 7.94
C THR A 77 -3.43 -2.80 8.41
N ALA A 78 -4.43 -3.23 7.65
CA ALA A 78 -5.25 -4.40 7.98
C ALA A 78 -4.41 -5.70 8.00
N LEU A 79 -3.41 -5.81 7.13
CA LEU A 79 -2.45 -6.91 7.12
C LEU A 79 -1.37 -6.79 8.20
N GLY A 80 -1.45 -5.80 9.08
CA GLY A 80 -0.52 -5.62 10.21
C GLY A 80 0.91 -5.30 9.77
N LYS A 81 1.10 -4.59 8.66
CA LYS A 81 2.45 -4.25 8.17
C LYS A 81 3.22 -3.44 9.23
N PRO A 82 4.45 -3.87 9.61
CA PRO A 82 5.29 -3.17 10.56
C PRO A 82 5.48 -1.68 10.23
N LYS A 83 5.39 -0.83 11.26
CA LYS A 83 5.67 0.61 11.11
C LYS A 83 7.16 0.80 10.85
N LYS A 84 7.48 1.76 9.98
CA LYS A 84 8.86 2.16 9.67
C LYS A 84 9.66 2.48 10.95
N PRO A 85 10.98 2.26 10.94
CA PRO A 85 11.81 2.57 12.09
C PRO A 85 11.76 4.07 12.39
N ARG A 86 11.73 4.42 13.67
CA ARG A 86 11.74 5.80 14.15
C ARG A 86 13.17 6.30 14.22
N HIS A 87 13.40 7.48 13.65
CA HIS A 87 14.67 8.19 13.80
C HIS A 87 14.78 8.84 15.19
N ALA A 88 16.00 9.12 15.64
CA ALA A 88 16.26 9.72 16.96
C ALA A 88 15.41 10.95 17.25
N PHE A 89 15.31 11.89 16.30
CA PHE A 89 14.45 13.06 16.43
C PHE A 89 12.96 12.71 16.56
N ASN A 90 12.46 11.68 15.87
CA ASN A 90 11.06 11.26 15.98
C ASN A 90 10.76 10.68 17.37
N ILE A 91 11.74 10.02 17.99
CA ILE A 91 11.63 9.50 19.35
C ILE A 91 11.60 10.66 20.34
N PHE A 92 12.56 11.59 20.21
CA PHE A 92 12.59 12.83 21.00
C PHE A 92 11.28 13.62 20.88
N VAL A 93 10.78 13.83 19.66
CA VAL A 93 9.50 14.52 19.43
C VAL A 93 8.37 13.77 20.10
N ALA A 94 8.26 12.44 19.96
CA ALA A 94 7.18 11.68 20.57
C ALA A 94 7.14 11.81 22.10
N GLU A 95 8.31 11.85 22.74
CA GLU A 95 8.45 12.03 24.20
C GLU A 95 8.14 13.47 24.65
N ASN A 96 8.63 14.46 23.90
CA ASN A 96 8.55 15.87 24.30
C ASN A 96 7.34 16.61 23.71
N TYR A 97 6.54 15.99 22.85
CA TYR A 97 5.36 16.62 22.23
C TYR A 97 4.28 17.07 23.23
N PRO A 98 3.93 16.29 24.27
CA PRO A 98 2.95 16.71 25.27
C PRO A 98 3.36 18.00 25.99
N GLU A 99 4.64 18.14 26.31
CA GLU A 99 5.25 19.29 26.99
C GLU A 99 5.67 20.41 26.01
N GLY A 100 5.43 20.20 24.71
CA GLY A 100 5.78 21.15 23.66
C GLY A 100 4.98 22.44 23.77
N GLN A 101 5.68 23.56 23.90
CA GLN A 101 5.09 24.91 23.89
C GLN A 101 4.75 25.34 22.46
N GLY A 102 3.59 25.97 22.27
CA GLY A 102 3.13 26.49 20.97
C GLY A 102 1.62 26.37 20.81
N SER A 103 1.00 27.39 20.22
CA SER A 103 -0.46 27.46 20.00
C SER A 103 -0.95 26.52 18.89
N SER A 104 -0.07 26.15 17.95
CA SER A 104 -0.37 25.24 16.85
C SER A 104 0.59 24.04 16.82
N PRO A 105 0.18 22.89 16.24
CA PRO A 105 1.06 21.74 16.03
C PRO A 105 2.37 22.07 15.29
N THR A 106 2.30 23.00 14.33
CA THR A 106 3.47 23.47 13.56
C THR A 106 4.41 24.31 14.42
N ALA A 107 3.86 25.22 15.25
CA ALA A 107 4.66 25.99 16.20
C ALA A 107 5.34 25.09 17.24
N LYS A 108 4.62 24.11 17.79
CA LYS A 108 5.19 23.11 18.71
C LYS A 108 6.34 22.34 18.09
N LEU A 109 6.17 21.86 16.86
CA LEU A 109 7.22 21.10 16.17
C LEU A 109 8.45 21.97 15.89
N LYS A 110 8.26 23.24 15.52
CA LYS A 110 9.37 24.20 15.34
C LYS A 110 10.17 24.37 16.64
N ASN A 111 9.47 24.59 17.75
CA ASN A 111 10.11 24.73 19.06
C ASN A 111 10.86 23.45 19.48
N LEU A 112 10.28 22.26 19.24
CA LEU A 112 10.96 20.99 19.50
C LEU A 112 12.19 20.80 18.62
N TYR A 113 12.14 21.22 17.37
CA TYR A 113 13.30 21.20 16.49
C TYR A 113 14.43 22.09 17.03
N ASP A 114 14.12 23.31 17.48
CA ASP A 114 15.11 24.20 18.07
C ASP A 114 15.70 23.64 19.37
N LYS A 115 14.87 23.02 20.22
CA LYS A 115 15.32 22.30 21.42
C LYS A 115 16.24 21.13 21.07
N TRP A 116 15.87 20.33 20.06
CA TRP A 116 16.70 19.23 19.58
C TRP A 116 18.06 19.72 19.08
N GLN A 117 18.12 20.81 18.32
CA GLN A 117 19.39 21.34 17.84
C GLN A 117 20.33 21.74 18.99
N LYS A 118 19.78 22.37 20.04
CA LYS A 118 20.50 22.80 21.24
C LYS A 118 20.79 21.68 22.25
N LEU A 119 20.25 20.47 22.04
CA LEU A 119 20.40 19.37 22.98
C LEU A 119 21.87 18.91 23.06
N PRO A 120 22.43 18.68 24.26
CA PRO A 120 23.80 18.17 24.43
C PRO A 120 24.02 16.83 23.70
N SER A 121 25.24 16.59 23.24
CA SER A 121 25.60 15.35 22.54
C SER A 121 25.32 14.10 23.36
N SER A 122 25.56 14.13 24.67
CA SER A 122 25.28 13.02 25.59
C SER A 122 23.79 12.64 25.62
N GLN A 123 22.90 13.64 25.70
CA GLN A 123 21.45 13.41 25.69
C GLN A 123 20.97 12.99 24.29
N LYS A 124 21.52 13.56 23.22
CA LYS A 124 21.25 13.11 21.84
C LYS A 124 21.64 11.65 21.63
N GLN A 125 22.73 11.20 22.26
CA GLN A 125 23.24 9.83 22.12
C GLN A 125 22.22 8.79 22.59
N THR A 126 21.48 9.06 23.67
CA THR A 126 20.39 8.18 24.13
C THR A 126 19.35 7.96 23.05
N TYR A 127 18.90 9.04 22.39
CA TYR A 127 17.92 8.95 21.31
C TYR A 127 18.49 8.27 20.04
N LEU A 128 19.78 8.45 19.77
CA LEU A 128 20.45 7.76 18.67
C LEU A 128 20.48 6.25 18.93
N GLN A 129 20.83 5.83 20.14
CA GLN A 129 20.80 4.41 20.53
C GLN A 129 19.39 3.82 20.42
N LEU A 130 18.37 4.50 20.95
CA LEU A 130 16.98 4.08 20.81
C LEU A 130 16.55 3.95 19.34
N SER A 131 17.10 4.79 18.45
CA SER A 131 16.81 4.70 17.02
C SER A 131 17.49 3.51 16.33
N GLU A 132 18.67 3.11 16.80
CA GLU A 132 19.32 1.87 16.33
C GLU A 132 18.54 0.65 16.81
N ASP A 133 18.10 0.63 18.06
CA ASP A 133 17.26 -0.45 18.60
C ASP A 133 15.93 -0.57 17.83
N ASP A 134 15.31 0.56 17.47
CA ASP A 134 14.07 0.56 16.68
C ASP A 134 14.28 0.08 15.23
N LYS A 135 15.49 0.24 14.65
CA LYS A 135 15.86 -0.40 13.38
C LYS A 135 15.90 -1.91 13.53
N VAL A 136 16.54 -2.43 14.57
CA VAL A 136 16.61 -3.88 14.82
C VAL A 136 15.21 -4.46 15.02
N ARG A 137 14.36 -3.79 15.81
CA ARG A 137 12.93 -4.13 15.95
C ARG A 137 12.24 -4.22 14.59
N TYR A 138 12.33 -3.17 13.77
CA TYR A 138 11.69 -3.13 12.45
C TYR A 138 12.18 -4.23 11.53
N GLU A 139 13.47 -4.54 11.52
CA GLU A 139 14.02 -5.62 10.69
C GLU A 139 13.48 -6.98 11.08
N ASN A 140 13.38 -7.27 12.39
CA ASN A 140 12.84 -8.52 12.90
C ASN A 140 11.34 -8.64 12.59
N GLU A 141 10.55 -7.60 12.89
CA GLU A 141 9.13 -7.56 12.56
C GLU A 141 8.89 -7.72 11.05
N MET A 142 9.70 -7.06 10.22
CA MET A 142 9.57 -7.16 8.77
C MET A 142 9.90 -8.55 8.25
N LYS A 143 10.90 -9.25 8.82
CA LYS A 143 11.19 -10.64 8.45
C LYS A 143 9.99 -11.54 8.72
N SER A 144 9.42 -11.46 9.92
CA SER A 144 8.25 -12.25 10.32
C SER A 144 7.01 -11.90 9.48
N TRP A 145 6.78 -10.62 9.22
CA TRP A 145 5.66 -10.17 8.40
C TRP A 145 5.80 -10.61 6.94
N GLU A 146 7.01 -10.50 6.35
CA GLU A 146 7.27 -10.96 4.98
C GLU A 146 7.08 -12.48 4.85
N ALA A 147 7.50 -13.27 5.83
CA ALA A 147 7.23 -14.71 5.87
C ALA A 147 5.72 -15.00 5.86
N LYS A 148 4.94 -14.32 6.72
CA LYS A 148 3.48 -14.44 6.74
C LYS A 148 2.84 -14.04 5.42
N MET A 149 3.35 -13.02 4.73
CA MET A 149 2.81 -12.62 3.42
C MET A 149 3.07 -13.69 2.34
N VAL A 150 4.19 -14.42 2.41
CA VAL A 150 4.46 -15.56 1.52
C VAL A 150 3.49 -16.70 1.79
N GLU A 151 3.24 -17.04 3.05
CA GLU A 151 2.27 -18.07 3.43
C GLU A 151 0.85 -17.75 2.94
N LEU A 152 0.46 -16.48 2.99
CA LEU A 152 -0.83 -16.00 2.47
C LEU A 152 -0.87 -15.83 0.94
N GLY A 153 0.20 -16.19 0.22
CA GLY A 153 0.31 -16.04 -1.24
C GLY A 153 0.42 -14.58 -1.73
N ARG A 154 0.60 -13.62 -0.81
CA ARG A 154 0.69 -12.17 -1.08
C ARG A 154 2.13 -11.72 -1.28
N GLU A 155 2.85 -12.43 -2.16
CA GLU A 155 4.24 -12.12 -2.48
C GLU A 155 4.42 -10.75 -3.16
N ASP A 156 3.34 -10.21 -3.73
CA ASP A 156 3.29 -8.86 -4.30
C ASP A 156 3.72 -7.79 -3.29
N LEU A 157 3.50 -8.02 -1.99
CA LEU A 157 3.75 -7.07 -0.91
C LEU A 157 5.18 -7.09 -0.34
N LEU A 158 6.01 -8.07 -0.73
CA LEU A 158 7.40 -8.19 -0.29
C LEU A 158 8.26 -6.98 -0.74
N ARG A 159 9.28 -6.61 0.05
CA ARG A 159 10.26 -5.60 -0.37
C ARG A 159 11.04 -6.06 -1.60
N SER A 160 11.45 -5.10 -2.44
CA SER A 160 12.26 -5.36 -3.63
C SER A 160 13.56 -6.10 -3.31
N THR A 161 14.23 -5.75 -2.20
CA THR A 161 15.43 -6.42 -1.71
C THR A 161 15.17 -7.89 -1.40
N THR A 162 14.09 -8.20 -0.69
CA THR A 162 13.68 -9.56 -0.36
C THR A 162 13.31 -10.36 -1.62
N LYS A 163 12.58 -9.76 -2.56
CA LYS A 163 12.25 -10.37 -3.86
C LYS A 163 13.52 -10.71 -4.67
N LYS A 164 14.48 -9.79 -4.75
CA LYS A 164 15.77 -10.02 -5.42
C LYS A 164 16.56 -11.15 -4.76
N ALA A 165 16.60 -11.18 -3.43
CA ALA A 165 17.27 -12.24 -2.68
C ALA A 165 16.63 -13.62 -2.92
N LYS A 166 15.29 -13.68 -2.96
CA LYS A 166 14.55 -14.91 -3.28
C LYS A 166 14.85 -15.40 -4.71
N LYS A 167 14.79 -14.51 -5.70
CA LYS A 167 15.14 -14.83 -7.09
C LYS A 167 16.57 -15.37 -7.22
N LYS A 168 17.54 -14.74 -6.54
CA LYS A 168 18.93 -15.21 -6.53
C LYS A 168 19.07 -16.61 -5.91
N LYS A 169 18.33 -16.90 -4.83
CA LYS A 169 18.29 -18.25 -4.22
C LYS A 169 17.66 -19.29 -5.16
N GLU A 170 16.60 -18.93 -5.87
CA GLU A 170 15.97 -19.84 -6.84
C GLU A 170 16.90 -20.14 -8.03
N GLU A 171 17.62 -19.13 -8.53
CA GLU A 171 18.60 -19.31 -9.61
C GLU A 171 19.78 -20.19 -9.17
N THR A 172 20.29 -20.05 -7.94
CA THR A 172 21.36 -20.93 -7.44
C THR A 172 20.87 -22.35 -7.21
N VAL A 173 19.64 -22.56 -6.74
CA VAL A 173 19.03 -23.89 -6.59
C VAL A 173 18.80 -24.55 -7.96
N LYS A 174 18.38 -23.79 -8.98
CA LYS A 174 18.23 -24.31 -10.35
C LYS A 174 19.58 -24.72 -10.94
N LYS A 175 20.63 -23.89 -10.77
CA LYS A 175 21.99 -24.22 -11.23
C LYS A 175 22.58 -25.46 -10.54
N SER A 176 22.37 -25.60 -9.23
CA SER A 176 22.88 -26.77 -8.49
C SER A 176 22.14 -28.07 -8.85
N LYS A 177 20.82 -27.99 -9.12
CA LYS A 177 20.07 -29.14 -9.66
C LYS A 177 20.55 -29.52 -11.06
N ALA A 178 20.75 -28.55 -11.95
CA ALA A 178 21.25 -28.79 -13.31
C ALA A 178 22.67 -29.41 -13.33
N ALA A 179 23.55 -28.97 -12.43
CA ALA A 179 24.89 -29.55 -12.29
C ALA A 179 24.85 -31.01 -11.78
N LYS A 180 23.95 -31.33 -10.84
CA LYS A 180 23.77 -32.71 -10.34
C LYS A 180 23.16 -33.65 -11.37
N THR A 181 22.25 -33.17 -12.20
CA THR A 181 21.71 -33.97 -13.32
C THR A 181 22.77 -34.22 -14.38
N SER A 182 23.59 -33.22 -14.71
CA SER A 182 24.70 -33.36 -15.66
C SER A 182 25.77 -34.34 -15.16
N SER A 183 26.13 -34.31 -13.88
CA SER A 183 27.10 -35.26 -13.31
C SER A 183 26.56 -36.70 -13.25
N HIS A 184 25.28 -36.88 -12.95
CA HIS A 184 24.64 -38.20 -12.98
C HIS A 184 24.59 -38.76 -14.41
N GLU A 185 24.30 -37.93 -15.40
CA GLU A 185 24.27 -38.32 -16.82
C GLU A 185 25.69 -38.68 -17.34
N ALA A 186 26.72 -37.94 -16.92
CA ALA A 186 28.11 -38.25 -17.26
C ALA A 186 28.57 -39.58 -16.64
N LEU A 187 28.21 -39.84 -15.37
CA LEU A 187 28.48 -41.12 -14.69
C LEU A 187 27.78 -42.30 -15.35
N ALA A 188 26.55 -42.12 -15.84
CA ALA A 188 25.81 -43.16 -16.56
C ALA A 188 26.48 -43.52 -17.90
N LYS A 189 26.92 -42.51 -18.68
CA LYS A 189 27.64 -42.72 -19.94
C LYS A 189 28.99 -43.41 -19.74
N LEU A 190 29.70 -43.10 -18.65
CA LEU A 190 30.99 -43.70 -18.32
C LEU A 190 30.86 -45.16 -17.86
N LYS A 191 29.74 -45.52 -17.20
CA LYS A 191 29.43 -46.91 -16.84
C LYS A 191 29.03 -47.77 -18.05
N LEU A 192 28.28 -47.21 -19.01
CA LEU A 192 27.93 -47.90 -20.26
C LEU A 192 29.17 -48.20 -21.10
N LYS A 193 30.11 -47.25 -21.20
CA LYS A 193 31.34 -47.42 -21.97
C LYS A 193 32.30 -48.48 -21.41
N LYS A 194 32.22 -48.78 -20.11
CA LYS A 194 33.02 -49.83 -19.45
C LYS A 194 32.45 -51.24 -19.60
N HIS A 195 31.24 -51.37 -20.13
CA HIS A 195 30.56 -52.67 -20.27
C HIS A 195 30.62 -53.20 -21.72
N GLU A 196 31.19 -52.41 -22.64
CA GLU A 196 31.42 -52.76 -24.06
C GLU A 196 32.89 -53.10 -24.38
N GLU A 197 33.80 -53.00 -23.40
CA GLU A 197 35.17 -53.55 -23.43
C GLU A 197 35.22 -54.89 -22.67
#